data_AF-A0A0A3I2F7-F1
#
_entry.id   AF-A0A0A3I2F7-F1
#
_cell.length_a   1.000
_cell.length_b   1.000
_cell.length_c   1.000
_cell.angle_alpha   90.00
_cell.angle_beta   90.00
_cell.angle_gamma   90.00
#
_symmetry.space_group_name_H-M   'P 1'
#
loop_
_entity.id
_entity.type
_entity.pdbx_description
1 polymer ?
#
loop_
_entity_poly.entity_id
_entity_poly.type
_entity_poly.pdbx_seq_one_letter_code
_entity_poly.pdbx_strand_id
1 'polypeptide(L)'
;MPKVASWEQKERFIELRAKGTPFEAIANEIGISKPTLLEWAKEFKIEIANSKAFEIEALQERFFMSWKKRTELLNNQLEQINQELEKRDLSEVATEKLVDMQLKLLEKLKQEQIDIMFKQEQERDEIFNEMLLGKEVTMWKPE
;
A
#
# COMPACT_ATOMS: atom_id res chain seq x y z
N MET A 1 37.89 10.58 25.39
CA MET A 1 37.27 9.35 25.93
C MET A 1 36.23 8.88 24.91
N PRO A 2 36.20 7.59 24.51
CA PRO A 2 35.18 7.13 23.59
C PRO A 2 33.82 7.26 24.28
N LYS A 3 32.90 8.03 23.67
CA LYS A 3 31.51 8.15 24.13
C LYS A 3 30.88 6.76 23.97
N VAL A 4 30.70 6.05 25.08
CA VAL A 4 29.90 4.82 25.09
C VAL A 4 28.48 5.23 24.77
N ALA A 5 27.91 4.66 23.72
CA ALA A 5 26.56 4.99 23.30
C ALA A 5 25.52 4.58 24.36
N SER A 6 24.52 5.42 24.57
CA SER A 6 23.39 5.11 25.44
C SER A 6 22.40 4.16 24.77
N TRP A 7 21.60 3.47 25.57
CA TRP A 7 20.52 2.61 25.08
C TRP A 7 19.49 3.41 24.27
N GLU A 8 19.20 4.65 24.67
CA GLU A 8 18.32 5.59 23.95
C GLU A 8 18.84 5.91 22.53
N GLN A 9 20.16 6.02 22.35
CA GLN A 9 20.75 6.24 21.01
C GLN A 9 20.59 5.02 20.11
N LYS A 10 20.64 3.80 20.67
CA LYS A 10 20.42 2.55 19.95
C LYS A 10 18.94 2.39 19.56
N GLU A 11 18.02 2.67 20.49
CA GLU A 11 16.58 2.67 20.21
C GLU A 11 16.23 3.70 19.12
N ARG A 12 16.74 4.92 19.24
CA ARG A 12 16.55 5.97 18.23
C ARG A 12 17.11 5.60 16.86
N PHE A 13 18.26 4.92 16.83
CA PHE A 13 18.83 4.40 15.59
C PHE A 13 17.89 3.37 14.93
N ILE A 14 17.32 2.43 15.70
CA ILE A 14 16.38 1.42 15.19
C ILE A 14 15.16 2.10 14.56
N GLU A 15 14.55 3.07 15.25
CA GLU A 15 13.40 3.84 14.75
C GLU A 15 13.72 4.55 13.42
N LEU A 16 14.84 5.28 13.37
CA LEU A 16 15.21 6.07 12.19
C LEU A 16 15.54 5.17 11.00
N ARG A 17 16.15 4.00 11.24
CA ARG A 17 16.44 3.01 10.20
C ARG A 17 15.19 2.30 9.70
N ALA A 18 14.23 1.98 10.57
CA ALA A 18 12.94 1.43 10.16
C ALA A 18 12.19 2.37 9.21
N LYS A 19 12.30 3.69 9.44
CA LYS A 19 11.77 4.75 8.57
C LYS A 19 12.58 4.98 7.28
N GLY A 20 13.69 4.28 7.08
CA GLY A 20 14.53 4.40 5.88
C GLY A 20 15.54 5.55 5.89
N THR A 21 15.77 6.22 7.01
CA THR A 21 16.66 7.39 7.11
C THR A 21 18.11 7.01 6.78
N PRO A 22 18.84 7.79 5.96
CA PRO A 22 20.24 7.50 5.62
C PRO A 22 21.18 7.56 6.83
N PHE A 23 22.24 6.74 6.83
CA PHE A 23 23.21 6.67 7.93
C PHE A 23 23.88 8.00 8.25
N GLU A 24 24.21 8.83 7.25
CA GLU A 24 24.76 10.18 7.44
C GLU A 24 23.83 11.08 8.24
N ALA A 25 22.53 11.05 7.93
CA ALA A 25 21.55 11.88 8.63
C ALA A 25 21.41 11.41 10.09
N ILE A 26 21.38 10.10 10.33
CA ILE A 26 21.34 9.54 11.68
C ILE A 26 22.60 9.87 12.46
N ALA A 27 23.78 9.74 11.84
CA ALA A 27 25.06 10.05 12.47
C ALA A 27 25.10 11.50 12.99
N ASN A 28 24.57 12.44 12.21
CA ASN A 28 24.44 13.85 12.60
C ASN A 28 23.39 14.05 13.69
N GLU A 29 22.26 13.32 13.67
CA GLU A 29 21.18 13.44 14.65
C GLU A 29 21.56 12.91 16.03
N ILE A 30 22.09 11.68 16.11
CA ILE A 30 22.38 11.03 17.39
C ILE A 30 23.85 11.16 17.83
N GLY A 31 24.71 11.78 17.02
CA GLY A 31 26.11 12.05 17.34
C GLY A 31 26.98 10.79 17.42
N ILE A 32 26.69 9.78 16.59
CA ILE A 32 27.41 8.51 16.51
C ILE A 32 28.06 8.37 15.12
N SER A 33 29.29 7.84 15.08
CA SER A 33 30.01 7.71 13.81
C SER A 33 29.34 6.71 12.87
N LYS A 34 29.37 6.98 11.56
CA LYS A 34 28.81 6.08 10.54
C LYS A 34 29.34 4.63 10.62
N PRO A 35 30.66 4.37 10.84
CA PRO A 35 31.14 3.00 11.03
C PRO A 35 30.43 2.27 12.19
N THR A 36 30.22 2.96 13.32
CA THR A 36 29.48 2.40 14.46
C THR A 36 28.02 2.09 14.10
N LEU A 37 27.36 2.97 13.33
CA LEU A 37 25.99 2.72 12.87
C LEU A 37 25.89 1.54 11.89
N LEU A 38 26.93 1.29 11.09
CA LEU A 38 26.98 0.11 10.22
C LEU A 38 27.12 -1.19 11.01
N GLU A 39 27.83 -1.17 12.15
CA GLU A 39 27.86 -2.31 13.07
C GLU A 39 26.51 -2.50 13.75
N TRP A 40 25.88 -1.43 14.23
CA TRP A 40 24.54 -1.49 14.80
C TRP A 40 23.48 -1.96 13.82
N ALA A 41 23.63 -1.64 12.52
CA ALA A 41 22.72 -2.15 11.49
C ALA A 41 22.78 -3.68 11.38
N LYS A 42 23.94 -4.29 11.66
CA LYS A 42 24.11 -5.75 11.70
C LYS A 42 23.58 -6.32 13.02
N GLU A 43 23.90 -5.67 14.14
CA GLU A 43 23.48 -6.06 15.50
C GLU A 43 21.94 -6.06 15.62
N PHE A 44 21.30 -4.97 15.19
CA PHE A 44 19.85 -4.74 15.35
C PHE A 44 19.03 -5.06 14.09
N LYS A 45 19.54 -5.95 13.24
CA LYS A 45 18.91 -6.26 11.94
C LYS A 45 17.45 -6.71 12.10
N ILE A 46 17.17 -7.52 13.13
CA ILE A 46 15.84 -8.09 13.39
C ILE A 46 14.90 -7.00 13.91
N GLU A 47 15.37 -6.19 14.85
CA GLU A 47 14.62 -5.12 15.49
C GLU A 47 14.24 -4.04 14.46
N ILE A 48 15.18 -3.68 13.57
CA ILE A 48 14.92 -2.77 12.45
C ILE A 48 13.87 -3.35 11.50
N ALA A 49 13.96 -4.65 11.18
CA ALA A 49 13.00 -5.31 10.30
C ALA A 49 11.58 -5.36 10.91
N ASN A 50 11.47 -5.72 12.19
CA ASN A 50 10.21 -5.76 12.92
C ASN A 50 9.58 -4.37 13.04
N SER A 51 10.37 -3.35 13.39
CA SER A 51 9.90 -1.97 13.46
C SER A 51 9.43 -1.47 12.09
N LYS A 52 10.13 -1.83 11.00
CA LYS A 52 9.70 -1.50 9.64
C LYS A 52 8.39 -2.19 9.26
N ALA A 53 8.21 -3.46 9.65
CA ALA A 53 6.97 -4.19 9.40
C ALA A 53 5.78 -3.52 10.11
N PHE A 54 5.95 -3.13 11.36
CA PHE A 54 4.92 -2.41 12.13
C PHE A 54 4.56 -1.06 11.50
N GLU A 55 5.54 -0.27 11.06
CA GLU A 55 5.27 0.99 10.36
C GLU A 55 4.50 0.77 9.05
N ILE A 56 4.84 -0.27 8.29
CA ILE A 56 4.12 -0.64 7.06
C ILE A 56 2.67 -1.04 7.40
N GLU A 57 2.47 -1.87 8.42
CA GLU A 57 1.14 -2.29 8.86
C GLU A 57 0.30 -1.07 9.29
N ALA A 58 0.86 -0.17 10.09
CA ALA A 58 0.20 1.06 10.50
C ALA A 58 -0.15 1.98 9.29
N LEU A 59 0.73 2.05 8.28
CA LEU A 59 0.45 2.79 7.05
C LEU A 59 -0.67 2.13 6.23
N GLN A 60 -0.63 0.81 6.08
CA GLN A 60 -1.65 0.04 5.38
C GLN A 60 -3.01 0.17 6.07
N GLU A 61 -3.06 0.10 7.40
CA GLU A 61 -4.29 0.29 8.17
C GLU A 61 -4.88 1.69 7.93
N ARG A 62 -4.06 2.75 8.03
CA ARG A 62 -4.53 4.11 7.75
C ARG A 62 -5.05 4.27 6.32
N PHE A 63 -4.33 3.71 5.35
CA PHE A 63 -4.75 3.76 3.95
C PHE A 63 -6.07 3.02 3.76
N PHE A 64 -6.21 1.81 4.29
CA PHE A 64 -7.41 1.00 4.21
C PHE A 64 -8.61 1.72 4.85
N MET A 65 -8.41 2.34 6.02
CA MET A 65 -9.44 3.13 6.69
C MET A 65 -9.87 4.35 5.87
N SER A 66 -8.91 5.06 5.25
CA SER A 66 -9.22 6.19 4.36
C SER A 66 -9.98 5.74 3.11
N TRP A 67 -9.51 4.66 2.47
CA TRP A 67 -10.16 4.05 1.32
C TRP A 67 -11.60 3.62 1.65
N LYS A 68 -11.80 2.90 2.76
CA LYS A 68 -13.11 2.45 3.24
C LYS A 68 -14.07 3.63 3.44
N LYS A 69 -13.65 4.66 4.17
CA LYS A 69 -14.46 5.87 4.39
C LYS A 69 -14.88 6.54 3.07
N ARG A 70 -13.95 6.62 2.12
CA ARG A 70 -14.23 7.20 0.80
C ARG A 70 -15.24 6.35 0.02
N THR A 71 -15.08 5.02 0.05
CA THR A 71 -16.02 4.08 -0.59
C THR A 71 -17.41 4.17 0.03
N GLU A 72 -17.50 4.20 1.36
CA GLU A 72 -18.78 4.36 2.08
C GLU A 72 -19.48 5.68 1.73
N LEU A 73 -18.73 6.80 1.68
CA LEU A 73 -19.27 8.09 1.27
C LEU A 73 -19.84 8.05 -0.16
N LEU A 74 -19.07 7.50 -1.11
CA LEU A 74 -19.50 7.40 -2.50
C LEU A 74 -20.71 6.48 -2.66
N ASN A 75 -20.76 5.36 -1.94
CA ASN A 75 -21.91 4.47 -1.94
C ASN A 75 -23.16 5.17 -1.41
N ASN A 76 -23.06 5.89 -0.29
CA ASN A 76 -24.19 6.64 0.27
C ASN A 76 -24.71 7.70 -0.71
N GLN A 77 -23.80 8.41 -1.39
CA GLN A 77 -24.20 9.39 -2.42
C GLN A 77 -24.86 8.72 -3.62
N LEU A 78 -24.33 7.59 -4.07
CA LEU A 78 -24.91 6.81 -5.17
C LEU A 78 -26.31 6.30 -4.80
N GLU A 79 -26.50 5.82 -3.57
CA GLU A 79 -27.79 5.39 -3.07
C GLU A 79 -28.81 6.53 -3.06
N GLN A 80 -28.44 7.72 -2.58
CA GLN A 80 -29.30 8.89 -2.62
C GLN A 80 -29.70 9.28 -4.05
N ILE A 81 -28.76 9.23 -4.99
CA ILE A 81 -29.04 9.48 -6.41
C ILE A 81 -30.00 8.44 -6.96
N ASN A 82 -29.77 7.15 -6.67
CA ASN A 82 -30.64 6.07 -7.13
C ASN A 82 -32.07 6.21 -6.58
N GLN A 83 -32.22 6.51 -5.29
CA GLN A 83 -33.54 6.74 -4.67
C GLN A 83 -34.30 7.91 -5.32
N GLU A 84 -33.61 8.98 -5.70
CA GLU A 84 -34.24 10.10 -6.42
C GLU A 84 -34.59 9.74 -7.86
N LEU A 85 -33.74 8.94 -8.55
CA LEU A 85 -34.03 8.46 -9.89
C LEU A 85 -35.21 7.48 -9.92
N GLU A 86 -35.34 6.61 -8.92
CA GLU A 86 -36.45 5.65 -8.80
C GLU A 86 -37.82 6.34 -8.67
N LYS A 87 -37.86 7.52 -8.04
CA LYS A 87 -39.09 8.30 -7.89
C LYS A 87 -39.47 9.10 -9.14
N ARG A 88 -38.51 9.35 -10.04
CA ARG A 88 -38.77 10.19 -11.21
C ARG A 88 -39.53 9.41 -12.26
N ASP A 89 -40.52 10.07 -12.85
CA ASP A 89 -41.19 9.53 -14.02
C ASP A 89 -40.26 9.63 -15.24
N LEU A 90 -39.96 8.47 -15.83
CA LEU A 90 -39.14 8.37 -17.02
C LEU A 90 -39.94 8.67 -18.30
N SER A 91 -41.27 8.83 -18.22
CA SER A 91 -42.11 9.19 -19.36
C SER A 91 -41.78 10.56 -19.96
N GLU A 92 -41.23 11.48 -19.14
CA GLU A 92 -40.75 12.80 -19.57
C GLU A 92 -39.34 12.77 -20.18
N VAL A 93 -38.64 11.64 -20.09
CA VAL A 93 -37.29 11.49 -20.66
C VAL A 93 -37.41 11.17 -22.15
N ALA A 94 -36.69 11.93 -22.98
CA ALA A 94 -36.65 11.70 -24.42
C ALA A 94 -36.25 10.26 -24.76
N THR A 95 -36.96 9.63 -25.69
CA THR A 95 -36.75 8.22 -26.08
C THR A 95 -35.30 7.93 -26.49
N GLU A 96 -34.64 8.85 -27.22
CA GLU A 96 -33.23 8.73 -27.59
C GLU A 96 -32.33 8.53 -26.36
N LYS A 97 -32.60 9.26 -25.27
CA LYS A 97 -31.82 9.17 -24.04
C LYS A 97 -32.09 7.87 -23.28
N LEU A 98 -33.32 7.35 -23.33
CA LEU A 98 -33.64 6.03 -22.76
C LEU A 98 -32.90 4.90 -23.48
N VAL A 99 -32.80 4.97 -24.82
CA VAL A 99 -32.03 4.00 -25.62
C VAL A 99 -30.54 4.09 -25.30
N ASP A 100 -29.97 5.29 -25.19
CA ASP A 100 -28.57 5.48 -24.77
C ASP A 100 -28.30 4.91 -23.37
N MET A 101 -29.20 5.15 -22.41
CA MET A 101 -29.13 4.57 -21.07
C MET A 101 -29.18 3.04 -21.11
N GLN A 102 -30.08 2.46 -21.92
CA GLN A 102 -30.19 1.01 -22.07
C GLN A 102 -28.90 0.38 -22.60
N LEU A 103 -28.29 0.94 -23.64
CA LEU A 103 -27.05 0.44 -24.22
C LEU A 103 -25.90 0.46 -23.21
N LYS A 104 -25.77 1.55 -22.44
CA LYS A 104 -24.74 1.68 -21.38
C LYS A 104 -24.92 0.66 -20.26
N LEU A 105 -26.15 0.39 -19.86
CA LEU A 105 -26.43 -0.64 -18.84
C LEU A 105 -26.10 -2.04 -19.35
N LEU A 106 -26.42 -2.36 -20.61
CA LEU A 106 -26.07 -3.64 -21.22
C LEU A 106 -24.55 -3.83 -21.32
N GLU A 107 -23.80 -2.77 -21.66
CA GLU A 107 -22.33 -2.82 -21.70
C GLU A 107 -21.74 -3.09 -20.31
N LYS A 108 -22.25 -2.43 -19.26
CA LYS A 108 -21.82 -2.67 -17.88
C LYS A 108 -22.13 -4.09 -17.41
N LEU A 109 -23.33 -4.62 -17.69
CA LEU A 109 -23.69 -6.01 -17.38
C LEU A 109 -22.74 -7.01 -18.04
N LYS A 110 -22.27 -6.72 -19.26
CA LYS A 110 -21.27 -7.56 -19.94
C LYS A 110 -19.90 -7.50 -19.24
N GLN A 111 -19.52 -6.35 -18.67
CA GLN A 111 -18.26 -6.18 -17.92
C GLN A 111 -18.32 -6.80 -16.52
N GLU A 112 -19.50 -6.90 -15.92
CA GLU A 112 -19.73 -7.54 -14.61
C GLU A 112 -19.71 -9.08 -14.67
N GLN A 113 -19.62 -9.69 -15.87
CA GLN A 113 -19.30 -11.12 -15.97
C GLN A 113 -17.85 -11.35 -15.51
N ILE A 114 -17.70 -11.56 -14.20
CA ILE A 114 -16.44 -11.92 -13.57
C ILE A 114 -16.13 -13.37 -13.96
N ASP A 115 -15.06 -13.57 -14.74
CA ASP A 115 -14.41 -14.88 -14.83
C ASP A 115 -13.77 -15.18 -13.47
N ILE A 116 -14.28 -16.21 -12.79
CA ILE A 116 -13.72 -16.67 -11.51
C ILE A 116 -12.37 -17.33 -11.80
N MET A 117 -11.31 -16.53 -11.79
CA MET A 117 -9.93 -17.00 -11.86
C MET A 117 -9.45 -17.37 -10.45
N PHE A 118 -9.41 -18.66 -10.16
CA PHE A 118 -8.74 -19.17 -8.96
C PHE A 118 -7.23 -18.99 -9.13
N LYS A 119 -6.63 -18.04 -8.40
CA LYS A 119 -5.17 -17.94 -8.31
C LYS A 119 -4.66 -19.13 -7.51
N GLN A 120 -3.85 -19.98 -8.13
CA GLN A 120 -3.11 -21.02 -7.40
C GLN A 120 -2.05 -20.35 -6.51
N GLU A 121 -1.77 -20.98 -5.36
CA GLU A 121 -0.89 -20.49 -4.26
C GLU A 121 0.45 -19.90 -4.75
N GLN A 122 0.94 -20.35 -5.90
CA GLN A 122 2.21 -19.98 -6.53
C GLN A 122 2.32 -18.48 -6.90
N GLU A 123 1.23 -17.81 -7.26
CA GLU A 123 1.26 -16.38 -7.60
C GLU A 123 1.47 -15.47 -6.38
N ARG A 124 1.11 -15.94 -5.17
CA ARG A 124 1.26 -15.14 -3.96
C ARG A 124 2.74 -14.96 -3.59
N ASP A 125 3.53 -16.03 -3.73
CA ASP A 125 4.96 -16.02 -3.43
C ASP A 125 5.77 -15.23 -4.47
N GLU A 126 5.35 -15.25 -5.74
CA GLU A 126 6.00 -14.48 -6.81
C GLU A 126 5.77 -12.97 -6.65
N ILE A 127 4.52 -12.54 -6.39
CA ILE A 127 4.20 -11.12 -6.17
C ILE A 127 4.88 -10.59 -4.90
N PHE A 128 4.94 -11.41 -3.84
CA PHE A 128 5.62 -11.04 -2.60
C PHE A 128 7.14 -10.93 -2.79
N ASN A 129 7.75 -11.82 -3.57
CA ASN A 129 9.16 -11.74 -3.94
C ASN A 129 9.47 -10.56 -4.86
N GLU A 130 8.61 -10.26 -5.85
CA GLU A 130 8.80 -9.15 -6.77
C GLU A 130 8.67 -7.79 -6.06
N MET A 131 7.77 -7.69 -5.07
CA MET A 131 7.59 -6.50 -4.24
C MET A 131 8.75 -6.28 -3.24
N LEU A 132 9.41 -7.37 -2.79
CA LEU A 132 10.57 -7.31 -1.89
C LEU A 132 11.89 -7.09 -2.62
N LEU A 133 12.04 -7.61 -3.85
CA LEU A 133 13.29 -7.61 -4.63
C LEU A 133 13.30 -6.52 -5.71
N GLY A 134 12.84 -5.31 -5.37
CA GLY A 134 12.80 -4.15 -6.27
C GLY A 134 13.98 -4.12 -7.24
N LYS A 135 13.71 -4.52 -8.49
CA LYS A 135 14.62 -4.61 -9.65
C LYS A 135 16.09 -4.92 -9.32
N GLU A 136 16.43 -6.21 -9.31
CA GLU A 136 17.61 -6.76 -9.99
C GLU A 136 17.55 -8.30 -9.99
N VAL A 137 16.76 -8.88 -10.89
CA VAL A 137 16.98 -10.26 -11.35
C VAL A 137 17.51 -10.16 -12.78
N THR A 138 18.79 -9.85 -12.92
CA THR A 138 19.50 -10.19 -14.15
C THR A 138 19.65 -11.71 -14.17
N MET A 139 18.85 -12.38 -15.00
CA MET A 139 19.06 -13.76 -15.38
C MET A 139 20.50 -13.92 -15.93
N TRP A 140 21.39 -14.48 -15.12
CA TRP A 140 22.66 -14.99 -15.60
C TRP A 140 22.41 -16.31 -16.33
N LYS A 141 22.70 -16.36 -17.63
CA LYS A 141 22.85 -17.60 -18.38
C LYS A 141 24.35 -17.87 -18.52
N PRO A 142 24.88 -19.02 -18.07
CA PRO A 142 26.18 -19.45 -18.55
C PRO A 142 26.08 -19.89 -20.01
N GLU A 143 27.11 -19.53 -20.78
CA GLU A 143 27.45 -20.12 -22.08
C GLU A 143 27.95 -21.56 -21.92
#